data_AF-A0A954QNP9-F1
#
_entry.id   AF-A0A954QNP9-F1
#
_cell.length_a   1.000
_cell.length_b   1.000
_cell.length_c   1.000
_cell.angle_alpha   90.00
_cell.angle_beta   90.00
_cell.angle_gamma   90.00
#
_symmetry.space_group_name_H-M   'P 1'
#
loop_
_entity.id
_entity.type
_entity.pdbx_description
1 polymer ?
#
loop_
_entity_poly.entity_id
_entity_poly.type
_entity_poly.pdbx_seq_one_letter_code
_entity_poly.pdbx_strand_id
1 'polypeptide(L)'
;MRSFFNCWRSAFALCVFGTAGQVFAAGIITNVVETGGDNEATDTITAKYTGNVFPVSVANEPIPGAAIDDSYTVTLFGDLAPAFVDRNHRYTNTDAGSQLFPVPSYLLRNDYIMSGNDNRDNAGYMLDVTVASDARVYLLIDQRLGDSDNLTPPTFDATHMQWVMDEGWSAVYTGANRTGDIALPDEVGLDEGADGGINQWYAIYSKDFAAGTFQLKQADNAGQNMYGVVVSAVPEPSSLTLFALGALGLRRRKR
;
A
#
# COMPACT_ATOMS: atom_id res chain seq x y z
N MET A 1 -67.41 27.92 -37.16
CA MET A 1 -66.91 29.08 -36.41
C MET A 1 -65.74 28.63 -35.54
N ARG A 2 -64.55 29.21 -35.80
CA ARG A 2 -63.37 29.43 -34.90
C ARG A 2 -62.97 28.28 -33.96
N SER A 3 -61.90 27.54 -34.28
CA SER A 3 -60.50 27.78 -33.84
C SER A 3 -60.28 27.48 -32.36
N PHE A 4 -59.35 26.58 -32.02
CA PHE A 4 -58.14 26.89 -31.24
C PHE A 4 -57.16 25.70 -31.24
N PHE A 5 -56.05 25.89 -31.96
CA PHE A 5 -54.80 25.13 -31.86
C PHE A 5 -54.12 25.49 -30.53
N ASN A 6 -53.71 24.51 -29.73
CA ASN A 6 -52.73 24.72 -28.66
C ASN A 6 -51.49 23.88 -28.95
N CYS A 7 -50.44 24.58 -29.39
CA CYS A 7 -49.10 24.09 -29.62
C CYS A 7 -48.35 24.11 -28.28
N TRP A 8 -48.02 22.93 -27.74
CA TRP A 8 -47.12 22.80 -26.61
C TRP A 8 -45.73 22.46 -27.13
N ARG A 9 -44.80 23.42 -27.02
CA ARG A 9 -43.37 23.23 -27.30
C ARG A 9 -42.69 22.85 -25.99
N SER A 10 -42.30 21.58 -25.85
CA SER A 10 -41.39 21.14 -24.79
C SER A 10 -39.95 21.39 -25.23
N ALA A 11 -39.24 22.23 -24.49
CA ALA A 11 -37.80 22.41 -24.62
C ALA A 11 -37.08 21.29 -23.85
N PHE A 12 -36.34 20.44 -24.56
CA PHE A 12 -35.42 19.47 -23.97
C PHE A 12 -34.09 20.17 -23.67
N ALA A 13 -33.79 20.36 -22.38
CA ALA A 13 -32.47 20.81 -21.94
C ALA A 13 -31.50 19.61 -21.95
N LEU A 14 -30.58 19.61 -22.91
CA LEU A 14 -29.49 18.64 -23.00
C LEU A 14 -28.42 19.01 -21.96
N CYS A 15 -28.42 18.34 -20.81
CA CYS A 15 -27.31 18.41 -19.86
C CYS A 15 -26.15 17.54 -20.38
N VAL A 16 -25.11 18.18 -20.91
CA VAL A 16 -23.85 17.52 -21.24
C VAL A 16 -23.09 17.30 -19.93
N PHE A 17 -23.13 16.07 -19.41
CA PHE A 17 -22.25 15.64 -18.33
C PHE A 17 -20.84 15.47 -18.92
N GLY A 18 -19.98 16.48 -18.70
CA GLY A 18 -18.56 16.35 -18.97
C GLY A 18 -17.94 15.32 -18.01
N THR A 19 -17.29 14.29 -18.54
CA THR A 19 -16.48 13.36 -17.76
C THR A 19 -15.24 14.10 -17.25
N ALA A 20 -15.28 14.54 -15.99
CA ALA A 20 -14.09 14.98 -15.29
C ALA A 20 -13.16 13.77 -15.13
N GLY A 21 -12.09 13.71 -15.93
CA GLY A 21 -11.02 12.74 -15.69
C GLY A 21 -10.47 12.96 -14.28
N GLN A 22 -10.44 11.90 -13.48
CA GLN A 22 -9.81 11.97 -12.16
C GLN A 22 -8.31 12.19 -12.36
N VAL A 23 -7.84 13.39 -12.04
CA VAL A 23 -6.41 13.68 -11.97
C VAL A 23 -5.93 13.03 -10.67
N PHE A 24 -5.34 11.84 -10.78
CA PHE A 24 -4.56 11.29 -9.66
C PHE A 24 -3.41 12.26 -9.41
N ALA A 25 -3.25 12.70 -8.17
CA ALA A 25 -2.02 13.38 -7.78
C ALA A 25 -0.85 12.46 -8.12
N ALA A 26 0.27 13.02 -8.58
CA ALA A 26 1.47 12.23 -8.81
C ALA A 26 1.81 11.47 -7.52
N GLY A 27 2.05 10.17 -7.63
CA GLY A 27 2.46 9.32 -6.51
C GLY A 27 3.74 9.83 -5.86
N ILE A 28 3.92 9.54 -4.58
CA ILE A 28 5.17 9.79 -3.86
C ILE A 28 6.27 8.84 -4.33
N ILE A 29 5.93 7.60 -4.69
CA ILE A 29 6.89 6.65 -5.27
C ILE A 29 7.10 7.04 -6.74
N THR A 30 8.36 7.31 -7.09
CA THR A 30 8.75 7.73 -8.45
C THR A 30 9.50 6.65 -9.21
N ASN A 31 10.11 5.70 -8.50
CA ASN A 31 10.79 4.57 -9.09
C ASN A 31 10.95 3.44 -8.06
N VAL A 32 10.90 2.19 -8.53
CA VAL A 32 11.27 1.00 -7.78
C VAL A 32 12.09 0.12 -8.71
N VAL A 33 13.31 -0.23 -8.29
CA VAL A 33 14.16 -1.19 -9.01
C VAL A 33 14.32 -2.43 -8.16
N GLU A 34 13.83 -3.55 -8.66
CA GLU A 34 14.03 -4.86 -8.05
C GLU A 34 15.31 -5.51 -8.59
N THR A 35 16.12 -6.06 -7.68
CA THR A 35 17.31 -6.85 -8.01
C THR A 35 17.38 -8.09 -7.12
N GLY A 36 17.97 -9.17 -7.65
CA GLY A 36 18.15 -10.42 -6.91
C GLY A 36 16.86 -11.15 -6.54
N GLY A 37 15.74 -10.78 -7.15
CA GLY A 37 14.50 -11.54 -7.11
C GLY A 37 14.49 -12.71 -8.10
N ASP A 38 13.44 -13.53 -7.99
CA ASP A 38 13.21 -14.67 -8.84
C ASP A 38 12.90 -14.24 -10.26
N ASN A 39 13.34 -15.08 -11.19
CA ASN A 39 13.10 -14.90 -12.61
C ASN A 39 12.63 -16.24 -13.17
N GLU A 40 11.40 -16.62 -12.81
CA GLU A 40 10.80 -17.85 -13.28
C GLU A 40 10.20 -17.66 -14.68
N ALA A 41 10.32 -18.65 -15.56
CA ALA A 41 9.89 -18.51 -16.95
C ALA A 41 8.39 -18.17 -17.13
N THR A 42 7.57 -18.46 -16.13
CA THR A 42 6.12 -18.23 -16.12
C THR A 42 5.70 -17.03 -15.29
N ASP A 43 6.57 -16.55 -14.40
CA ASP A 43 6.30 -15.40 -13.55
C ASP A 43 7.58 -14.55 -13.36
N THR A 44 7.69 -13.53 -14.21
CA THR A 44 8.86 -12.64 -14.27
C THR A 44 8.51 -11.20 -13.88
N ILE A 45 7.31 -11.00 -13.31
CA ILE A 45 6.87 -9.65 -12.99
C ILE A 45 7.69 -9.16 -11.80
N THR A 46 8.70 -8.34 -12.10
CA THR A 46 9.42 -7.57 -11.07
C THR A 46 8.47 -6.65 -10.33
N ALA A 47 8.86 -6.19 -9.14
CA ALA A 47 8.05 -5.28 -8.33
C ALA A 47 7.41 -4.15 -9.13
N LYS A 48 6.16 -3.85 -8.77
CA LYS A 48 5.34 -2.79 -9.33
C LYS A 48 4.86 -1.91 -8.20
N TYR A 49 4.64 -0.63 -8.48
CA TYR A 49 4.14 0.31 -7.49
C TYR A 49 2.96 1.10 -8.03
N THR A 50 2.24 1.77 -7.14
CA THR A 50 1.07 2.58 -7.49
C THR A 50 1.27 3.42 -8.75
N GLY A 51 0.32 3.32 -9.67
CA GLY A 51 0.34 3.98 -10.98
C GLY A 51 1.05 3.20 -12.08
N ASN A 52 1.82 2.15 -11.76
CA ASN A 52 2.34 1.25 -12.78
C ASN A 52 1.22 0.41 -13.40
N VAL A 53 1.41 0.07 -14.68
CA VAL A 53 0.56 -0.86 -15.42
C VAL A 53 1.43 -2.02 -15.89
N PHE A 54 0.93 -3.25 -15.77
CA PHE A 54 1.62 -4.44 -16.25
C PHE A 54 0.62 -5.48 -16.78
N PRO A 55 1.03 -6.34 -17.73
CA PRO A 55 0.21 -7.44 -18.20
C PRO A 55 0.20 -8.58 -17.18
N VAL A 56 -0.95 -9.21 -17.01
CA VAL A 56 -1.10 -10.44 -16.23
C VAL A 56 -0.39 -11.59 -16.96
N SER A 57 0.58 -12.21 -16.29
CA SER A 57 1.34 -13.37 -16.79
C SER A 57 0.65 -14.71 -16.48
N VAL A 58 -0.09 -14.78 -15.37
CA VAL A 58 -0.72 -16.00 -14.85
C VAL A 58 -2.20 -15.73 -14.58
N ALA A 59 -3.06 -16.64 -15.02
CA ALA A 59 -4.50 -16.49 -14.81
C ALA A 59 -4.85 -16.48 -13.31
N ASN A 60 -5.78 -15.60 -12.93
CA ASN A 60 -6.19 -15.28 -11.56
C ASN A 60 -5.16 -14.49 -10.72
N GLU A 61 -4.06 -14.00 -11.28
CA GLU A 61 -3.07 -13.17 -10.59
C GLU A 61 -2.95 -11.80 -11.27
N PRO A 62 -2.76 -10.67 -10.55
CA PRO A 62 -2.74 -10.55 -9.10
C PRO A 62 -4.14 -10.48 -8.48
N ILE A 63 -5.21 -10.61 -9.28
CA ILE A 63 -6.61 -10.58 -8.82
C ILE A 63 -7.41 -11.79 -9.31
N PRO A 64 -8.34 -12.30 -8.50
CA PRO A 64 -9.23 -13.39 -8.93
C PRO A 64 -10.00 -13.05 -10.20
N GLY A 65 -10.01 -13.99 -11.14
CA GLY A 65 -10.72 -13.84 -12.41
C GLY A 65 -9.95 -13.08 -13.50
N ALA A 66 -8.73 -12.58 -13.24
CA ALA A 66 -7.87 -12.03 -14.28
C ALA A 66 -7.50 -13.09 -15.33
N ALA A 67 -7.58 -12.74 -16.60
CA ALA A 67 -7.06 -13.55 -17.69
C ALA A 67 -5.61 -13.16 -18.02
N ILE A 68 -4.85 -14.08 -18.60
CA ILE A 68 -3.52 -13.79 -19.16
C ILE A 68 -3.65 -12.66 -20.18
N ASP A 69 -2.68 -11.75 -20.18
CA ASP A 69 -2.60 -10.52 -20.98
C ASP A 69 -3.59 -9.40 -20.59
N ASP A 70 -4.45 -9.60 -19.59
CA ASP A 70 -5.21 -8.48 -19.00
C ASP A 70 -4.23 -7.44 -18.45
N SER A 71 -4.55 -6.16 -18.62
CA SER A 71 -3.74 -5.08 -18.04
C SER A 71 -4.21 -4.77 -16.63
N TYR A 72 -3.33 -4.90 -15.66
CA TYR A 72 -3.58 -4.47 -14.28
C TYR A 72 -2.86 -3.15 -14.01
N THR A 73 -3.57 -2.21 -13.37
CA THR A 73 -3.00 -0.95 -12.87
C THR A 73 -2.93 -1.02 -11.35
N VAL A 74 -1.73 -0.84 -10.79
CA VAL A 74 -1.57 -0.77 -9.33
C VAL A 74 -2.27 0.48 -8.82
N THR A 75 -3.31 0.30 -8.02
CA THR A 75 -4.07 1.41 -7.43
C THR A 75 -3.41 1.91 -6.14
N LEU A 76 -4.10 2.76 -5.38
CA LEU A 76 -3.64 3.13 -4.04
C LEU A 76 -3.93 2.00 -3.05
N PHE A 77 -3.17 1.94 -1.96
CA PHE A 77 -3.37 0.94 -0.91
C PHE A 77 -4.77 1.03 -0.29
N GLY A 78 -5.36 -0.12 -0.02
CA GLY A 78 -6.69 -0.20 0.58
C GLY A 78 -7.17 -1.62 0.78
N ASP A 79 -8.44 -1.72 1.16
CA ASP A 79 -9.16 -2.98 1.23
C ASP A 79 -9.25 -3.62 -0.17
N LEU A 80 -9.02 -4.92 -0.22
CA LEU A 80 -8.90 -5.76 -1.43
C LEU A 80 -7.77 -5.38 -2.39
N ALA A 81 -6.84 -4.51 -1.98
CA ALA A 81 -5.63 -4.26 -2.76
C ALA A 81 -4.80 -5.54 -2.86
N PRO A 82 -4.35 -5.95 -4.05
CA PRO A 82 -3.48 -7.12 -4.20
C PRO A 82 -2.16 -6.91 -3.47
N ALA A 83 -1.70 -7.95 -2.78
CA ALA A 83 -0.46 -7.92 -2.02
C ALA A 83 0.77 -8.17 -2.88
N PHE A 84 0.64 -9.05 -3.88
CA PHE A 84 1.77 -9.52 -4.69
C PHE A 84 1.45 -9.45 -6.18
N VAL A 85 2.49 -9.47 -7.00
CA VAL A 85 2.35 -9.52 -8.47
C VAL A 85 2.08 -10.92 -9.00
N ASP A 86 2.45 -11.95 -8.22
CA ASP A 86 2.51 -13.38 -8.56
C ASP A 86 1.55 -14.25 -7.72
N ARG A 87 0.63 -13.61 -6.99
CA ARG A 87 -0.39 -14.29 -6.19
C ARG A 87 -1.66 -13.45 -6.16
N ASN A 88 -2.79 -14.12 -6.00
CA ASN A 88 -4.10 -13.48 -5.87
C ASN A 88 -4.41 -12.98 -4.44
N HIS A 89 -3.40 -12.97 -3.56
CA HIS A 89 -3.56 -12.57 -2.17
C HIS A 89 -3.94 -11.10 -2.07
N ARG A 90 -4.82 -10.75 -1.13
CA ARG A 90 -5.32 -9.37 -0.99
C ARG A 90 -5.29 -8.92 0.45
N TYR A 91 -4.91 -7.66 0.68
CA TYR A 91 -5.15 -7.03 1.97
C TYR A 91 -6.66 -6.90 2.18
N THR A 92 -7.16 -7.21 3.36
CA THR A 92 -8.60 -7.16 3.63
C THR A 92 -8.89 -6.66 5.04
N ASN A 93 -10.05 -6.02 5.18
CA ASN A 93 -10.63 -5.67 6.48
C ASN A 93 -11.68 -6.66 6.97
N THR A 94 -11.94 -7.74 6.22
CA THR A 94 -13.06 -8.65 6.49
C THR A 94 -12.55 -10.07 6.64
N ASP A 95 -12.89 -10.70 7.76
CA ASP A 95 -12.67 -12.13 7.98
C ASP A 95 -13.85 -12.97 7.45
N ALA A 96 -13.66 -14.29 7.28
CA ALA A 96 -14.64 -15.21 6.68
C ALA A 96 -15.98 -15.23 7.44
N GLY A 97 -15.99 -14.85 8.71
CA GLY A 97 -17.19 -14.65 9.54
C GLY A 97 -17.90 -13.30 9.37
N SER A 98 -17.49 -12.48 8.39
CA SER A 98 -17.92 -11.07 8.24
C SER A 98 -17.58 -10.16 9.44
N GLN A 99 -16.60 -10.57 10.25
CA GLN A 99 -16.05 -9.71 11.28
C GLN A 99 -15.14 -8.66 10.62
N LEU A 100 -15.37 -7.39 10.94
CA LEU A 100 -14.59 -6.29 10.41
C LEU A 100 -13.40 -5.99 11.32
N PHE A 101 -12.21 -5.97 10.71
CA PHE A 101 -10.95 -5.52 11.29
C PHE A 101 -10.43 -4.38 10.42
N PRO A 102 -10.55 -3.12 10.85
CA PRO A 102 -10.26 -1.99 9.98
C PRO A 102 -8.80 -2.00 9.53
N VAL A 103 -8.57 -1.87 8.22
CA VAL A 103 -7.24 -1.51 7.70
C VAL A 103 -6.86 -0.16 8.34
N PRO A 104 -5.68 -0.06 8.99
CA PRO A 104 -5.29 1.16 9.68
C PRO A 104 -5.35 2.38 8.76
N SER A 105 -6.06 3.42 9.21
CA SER A 105 -6.38 4.58 8.37
C SER A 105 -5.16 5.33 7.82
N TYR A 106 -4.03 5.27 8.52
CA TYR A 106 -2.77 5.87 8.08
C TYR A 106 -2.10 5.12 6.91
N LEU A 107 -2.55 3.90 6.57
CA LEU A 107 -2.12 3.17 5.38
C LEU A 107 -3.01 3.47 4.17
N LEU A 108 -4.29 3.71 4.39
CA LEU A 108 -5.28 3.87 3.33
C LEU A 108 -4.93 5.02 2.38
N ARG A 109 -5.12 4.77 1.07
CA ARG A 109 -4.95 5.75 0.00
C ARG A 109 -3.53 6.28 -0.17
N ASN A 110 -2.53 5.58 0.35
CA ASN A 110 -1.13 5.85 0.08
C ASN A 110 -0.63 5.00 -1.09
N ASP A 111 0.53 5.35 -1.62
CA ASP A 111 1.21 4.52 -2.59
C ASP A 111 1.71 3.24 -1.92
N TYR A 112 1.83 2.16 -2.69
CA TYR A 112 2.39 0.91 -2.19
C TYR A 112 3.13 0.15 -3.28
N ILE A 113 3.90 -0.84 -2.86
CA ILE A 113 4.69 -1.72 -3.73
C ILE A 113 4.11 -3.13 -3.65
N MET A 114 3.89 -3.72 -4.81
CA MET A 114 3.62 -5.14 -5.02
C MET A 114 4.93 -5.81 -5.44
N SER A 115 5.47 -6.66 -4.59
CA SER A 115 6.60 -7.54 -4.90
C SER A 115 6.11 -8.94 -5.21
N GLY A 116 6.92 -9.77 -5.87
CA GLY A 116 6.64 -11.20 -5.94
C GLY A 116 6.69 -11.85 -4.56
N ASN A 117 5.70 -12.66 -4.21
CA ASN A 117 5.70 -13.50 -3.02
C ASN A 117 6.80 -14.57 -3.08
N ASP A 118 7.17 -15.02 -4.28
CA ASP A 118 8.23 -16.02 -4.47
C ASP A 118 9.61 -15.50 -4.06
N ASN A 119 9.84 -14.19 -4.09
CA ASN A 119 11.07 -13.54 -3.62
C ASN A 119 11.39 -13.70 -2.12
N ARG A 120 10.50 -14.29 -1.32
CA ARG A 120 10.59 -14.36 0.15
C ARG A 120 11.82 -15.08 0.70
N ASP A 121 12.40 -16.01 -0.06
CA ASP A 121 13.58 -16.80 0.32
C ASP A 121 14.84 -16.41 -0.48
N ASN A 122 14.76 -15.36 -1.30
CA ASN A 122 15.88 -14.90 -2.09
C ASN A 122 16.84 -14.02 -1.28
N ALA A 123 17.98 -14.60 -0.90
CA ALA A 123 19.02 -13.90 -0.12
C ALA A 123 19.63 -12.68 -0.83
N GLY A 124 19.48 -12.56 -2.15
CA GLY A 124 19.95 -11.42 -2.93
C GLY A 124 18.89 -10.34 -3.17
N TYR A 125 17.66 -10.55 -2.70
CA TYR A 125 16.54 -9.67 -2.99
C TYR A 125 16.75 -8.27 -2.43
N MET A 126 16.55 -7.25 -3.28
CA MET A 126 16.64 -5.86 -2.89
C MET A 126 15.74 -4.98 -3.76
N LEU A 127 15.13 -3.99 -3.12
CA LEU A 127 14.40 -2.90 -3.76
C LEU A 127 15.13 -1.58 -3.54
N ASP A 128 15.54 -0.92 -4.62
CA ASP A 128 15.91 0.49 -4.59
C ASP A 128 14.66 1.34 -4.86
N VAL A 129 14.12 1.96 -3.81
CA VAL A 129 12.87 2.73 -3.86
C VAL A 129 13.18 4.22 -3.85
N THR A 130 12.68 4.97 -4.83
CA THR A 130 12.88 6.42 -4.94
C THR A 130 11.59 7.17 -4.67
N VAL A 131 11.62 8.10 -3.71
CA VAL A 131 10.49 8.93 -3.30
C VAL A 131 10.72 10.41 -3.60
N ALA A 132 9.66 11.11 -4.02
CA ALA A 132 9.71 12.52 -4.44
C ALA A 132 9.82 13.53 -3.27
N SER A 133 9.43 13.12 -2.07
CA SER A 133 9.39 13.95 -0.86
C SER A 133 9.75 13.11 0.36
N ASP A 134 9.92 13.77 1.51
CA ASP A 134 10.02 13.06 2.78
C ASP A 134 8.80 12.14 2.96
N ALA A 135 9.10 10.90 3.34
CA ALA A 135 8.15 9.80 3.32
C ALA A 135 8.21 9.01 4.61
N ARG A 136 7.04 8.60 5.11
CA ARG A 136 6.93 7.53 6.08
C ARG A 136 6.65 6.23 5.35
N VAL A 137 7.58 5.30 5.47
CA VAL A 137 7.47 3.98 4.86
C VAL A 137 7.00 3.01 5.93
N TYR A 138 6.04 2.17 5.58
CA TYR A 138 5.51 1.10 6.40
C TYR A 138 5.89 -0.24 5.78
N LEU A 139 6.51 -1.11 6.58
CA LEU A 139 6.64 -2.53 6.28
C LEU A 139 5.46 -3.27 6.92
N LEU A 140 4.83 -4.12 6.12
CA LEU A 140 3.78 -5.02 6.55
C LEU A 140 4.44 -6.41 6.58
N ILE A 141 4.73 -6.94 7.77
CA ILE A 141 5.54 -8.15 7.93
C ILE A 141 4.66 -9.29 8.43
N ASP A 142 4.66 -10.42 7.72
CA ASP A 142 3.94 -11.64 8.11
C ASP A 142 4.29 -12.04 9.54
N GLN A 143 3.30 -12.19 10.41
CA GLN A 143 3.51 -12.49 11.83
C GLN A 143 4.17 -13.84 12.07
N ARG A 144 4.06 -14.75 11.12
CA ARG A 144 4.67 -16.08 11.17
C ARG A 144 6.19 -16.05 11.02
N LEU A 145 6.81 -14.90 10.74
CA LEU A 145 8.26 -14.77 10.63
C LEU A 145 8.94 -15.15 11.95
N GLY A 146 9.77 -16.20 11.89
CA GLY A 146 10.63 -16.68 12.98
C GLY A 146 10.10 -17.92 13.72
N ASP A 147 8.79 -18.14 13.77
CA ASP A 147 8.18 -19.24 14.57
C ASP A 147 6.96 -19.92 13.93
N SER A 148 6.48 -19.43 12.78
CA SER A 148 5.26 -19.90 12.11
C SER A 148 3.96 -19.68 12.91
N ASP A 149 3.98 -18.83 13.94
CA ASP A 149 2.79 -18.48 14.71
C ASP A 149 2.15 -17.19 14.19
N ASN A 150 0.86 -17.24 13.91
CA ASN A 150 0.10 -16.10 13.41
C ASN A 150 -0.58 -15.30 14.56
N LEU A 151 -0.33 -15.66 15.82
CA LEU A 151 -0.90 -15.02 17.02
C LEU A 151 0.06 -14.07 17.72
N THR A 152 1.34 -14.08 17.36
CA THR A 152 2.39 -13.28 18.00
C THR A 152 3.09 -12.38 16.99
N PRO A 153 3.61 -11.21 17.42
CA PRO A 153 4.42 -10.37 16.54
C PRO A 153 5.63 -11.15 15.97
N PRO A 154 6.09 -10.78 14.76
CA PRO A 154 7.22 -11.46 14.12
C PRO A 154 8.49 -11.32 14.95
N THR A 155 9.35 -12.34 14.91
CA THR A 155 10.66 -12.32 15.56
C THR A 155 11.75 -11.94 14.56
N PHE A 156 12.58 -10.98 14.94
CA PHE A 156 13.77 -10.60 14.17
C PHE A 156 15.04 -11.12 14.83
N ASP A 157 15.90 -11.74 14.03
CA ASP A 157 17.19 -12.25 14.47
C ASP A 157 18.16 -12.35 13.29
N ALA A 158 19.33 -12.96 13.52
CA ALA A 158 20.40 -13.09 12.52
C ALA A 158 19.98 -13.83 11.24
N THR A 159 18.86 -14.56 11.27
CA THR A 159 18.32 -15.33 10.15
C THR A 159 16.95 -14.85 9.68
N HIS A 160 16.36 -13.85 10.35
CA HIS A 160 15.02 -13.34 10.06
C HIS A 160 15.03 -11.81 10.02
N MET A 161 15.16 -11.25 8.82
CA MET A 161 15.16 -9.80 8.55
C MET A 161 15.98 -8.96 9.55
N GLN A 162 17.20 -9.39 9.91
CA GLN A 162 18.07 -8.67 10.86
C GLN A 162 18.22 -7.17 10.53
N TRP A 163 18.18 -6.83 9.25
CA TRP A 163 18.26 -5.45 8.77
C TRP A 163 17.14 -4.54 9.27
N VAL A 164 15.96 -5.08 9.61
CA VAL A 164 14.85 -4.31 10.20
C VAL A 164 15.29 -3.74 11.55
N MET A 165 15.98 -4.54 12.35
CA MET A 165 16.55 -4.13 13.63
C MET A 165 17.75 -3.19 13.43
N ASP A 166 18.69 -3.58 12.57
CA ASP A 166 19.94 -2.83 12.37
C ASP A 166 19.71 -1.43 11.79
N GLU A 167 18.66 -1.28 10.97
CA GLU A 167 18.32 -0.01 10.34
C GLU A 167 17.30 0.80 11.12
N GLY A 168 16.87 0.34 12.29
CA GLY A 168 16.04 1.11 13.22
C GLY A 168 14.58 1.27 12.82
N TRP A 169 14.00 0.27 12.16
CA TRP A 169 12.55 0.21 11.96
C TRP A 169 11.84 0.05 13.30
N SER A 170 10.69 0.70 13.45
CA SER A 170 9.94 0.69 14.71
C SER A 170 8.51 0.18 14.49
N ALA A 171 8.06 -0.75 15.34
CA ALA A 171 6.66 -1.17 15.35
C ALA A 171 5.73 0.02 15.61
N VAL A 172 4.56 0.00 14.98
CA VAL A 172 3.53 1.02 15.14
C VAL A 172 2.52 0.54 16.19
N TYR A 173 2.21 1.37 17.20
CA TYR A 173 1.39 0.99 18.36
C TYR A 173 0.20 1.93 18.55
N THR A 174 -0.72 2.00 17.58
CA THR A 174 -1.94 2.81 17.74
C THR A 174 -3.09 2.03 18.37
N GLY A 175 -2.95 0.71 18.49
CA GLY A 175 -4.03 -0.21 18.92
C GLY A 175 -4.89 -0.67 17.75
N ALA A 176 -4.47 -0.43 16.51
CA ALA A 176 -5.12 -0.90 15.30
C ALA A 176 -4.69 -2.33 14.98
N ASN A 177 -4.99 -3.25 15.90
CA ASN A 177 -4.76 -4.69 15.77
C ASN A 177 -6.00 -5.46 16.19
N ARG A 178 -6.04 -6.78 15.93
CA ARG A 178 -7.22 -7.62 16.15
C ARG A 178 -7.67 -7.71 17.62
N THR A 179 -6.79 -7.37 18.56
CA THR A 179 -7.06 -7.38 20.00
C THR A 179 -7.39 -6.00 20.58
N GLY A 180 -7.06 -4.92 19.86
CA GLY A 180 -7.13 -3.56 20.37
C GLY A 180 -6.05 -3.22 21.42
N ASP A 181 -5.03 -4.06 21.59
CA ASP A 181 -3.98 -3.88 22.60
C ASP A 181 -2.87 -2.95 22.09
N ILE A 182 -2.67 -1.81 22.77
CA ILE A 182 -1.61 -0.84 22.44
C ILE A 182 -0.20 -1.34 22.77
N ALA A 183 -0.06 -2.47 23.48
CA ALA A 183 1.21 -3.12 23.72
C ALA A 183 1.66 -4.01 22.56
N LEU A 184 0.76 -4.30 21.61
CA LEU A 184 1.04 -5.08 20.41
C LEU A 184 1.12 -4.15 19.19
N PRO A 185 1.97 -4.48 18.19
CA PRO A 185 1.99 -3.75 16.94
C PRO A 185 0.62 -3.72 16.28
N ASP A 186 0.36 -2.67 15.52
CA ASP A 186 -0.79 -2.59 14.63
C ASP A 186 -0.69 -3.67 13.56
N GLU A 187 -1.84 -4.08 13.03
CA GLU A 187 -1.97 -5.21 12.12
C GLU A 187 -2.79 -4.87 10.88
N VAL A 188 -2.55 -5.63 9.80
CA VAL A 188 -3.44 -5.69 8.64
C VAL A 188 -3.67 -7.16 8.26
N GLY A 189 -4.91 -7.49 7.89
CA GLY A 189 -5.28 -8.84 7.46
C GLY A 189 -4.91 -9.10 6.00
N LEU A 190 -4.57 -10.36 5.71
CA LEU A 190 -4.28 -10.87 4.37
C LEU A 190 -5.20 -12.06 4.07
N ASP A 191 -5.95 -11.93 2.98
CA ASP A 191 -6.73 -12.99 2.33
C ASP A 191 -5.81 -13.73 1.34
N GLU A 192 -5.19 -14.83 1.76
CA GLU A 192 -4.33 -15.67 0.92
C GLU A 192 -5.16 -16.47 -0.09
N GLY A 193 -6.39 -16.86 0.26
CA GLY A 193 -7.27 -17.65 -0.61
C GLY A 193 -7.99 -16.83 -1.67
N ALA A 194 -7.99 -15.51 -1.52
CA ALA A 194 -8.86 -14.59 -2.24
C ALA A 194 -10.34 -14.97 -2.14
N ASP A 195 -10.77 -15.50 -0.99
CA ASP A 195 -12.11 -16.05 -0.74
C ASP A 195 -12.97 -15.17 0.19
N GLY A 196 -12.43 -14.02 0.60
CA GLY A 196 -13.12 -13.06 1.45
C GLY A 196 -12.91 -13.28 2.94
N GLY A 197 -11.96 -14.13 3.34
CA GLY A 197 -11.52 -14.30 4.73
C GLY A 197 -10.08 -13.86 4.99
N ILE A 198 -9.74 -13.62 6.26
CA ILE A 198 -8.36 -13.35 6.65
C ILE A 198 -7.70 -14.68 7.00
N ASN A 199 -6.63 -15.04 6.29
CA ASN A 199 -5.85 -16.23 6.61
C ASN A 199 -4.64 -15.86 7.48
N GLN A 200 -4.00 -14.73 7.19
CA GLN A 200 -2.77 -14.29 7.85
C GLN A 200 -2.84 -12.84 8.30
N TRP A 201 -1.99 -12.51 9.27
CA TRP A 201 -1.87 -11.17 9.81
C TRP A 201 -0.47 -10.65 9.64
N TYR A 202 -0.39 -9.37 9.27
CA TYR A 202 0.87 -8.68 9.09
C TYR A 202 1.01 -7.65 10.20
N ALA A 203 2.12 -7.68 10.92
CA ALA A 203 2.49 -6.63 11.88
C ALA A 203 3.11 -5.44 11.16
N ILE A 204 2.82 -4.23 11.63
CA ILE A 204 3.20 -2.99 10.95
C ILE A 204 4.41 -2.35 11.63
N TYR A 205 5.45 -2.12 10.83
CA TYR A 205 6.67 -1.39 11.21
C TYR A 205 6.82 -0.16 10.34
N SER A 206 7.44 0.90 10.86
CA SER A 206 7.62 2.14 10.10
C SER A 206 8.99 2.76 10.29
N LYS A 207 9.38 3.56 9.31
CA LYS A 207 10.59 4.39 9.32
C LYS A 207 10.39 5.59 8.39
N ASP A 208 10.96 6.72 8.79
CA ASP A 208 10.97 7.93 7.98
C ASP A 208 12.21 7.96 7.08
N PHE A 209 12.02 8.36 5.83
CA PHE A 209 13.06 8.56 4.84
C PHE A 209 12.93 9.97 4.26
N ALA A 210 14.06 10.63 4.04
CA ALA A 210 14.07 11.87 3.27
C ALA A 210 13.76 11.59 1.79
N ALA A 211 13.37 12.62 1.05
CA ALA A 211 13.28 12.54 -0.41
C ALA A 211 14.57 11.95 -1.02
N GLY A 212 14.44 11.05 -2.00
CA GLY A 212 15.56 10.33 -2.60
C GLY A 212 15.36 8.82 -2.61
N THR A 213 16.45 8.08 -2.72
CA THR A 213 16.45 6.61 -2.83
C THR A 213 16.84 5.96 -1.50
N PHE A 214 16.07 4.95 -1.09
CA PHE A 214 16.40 4.07 0.03
C PHE A 214 16.28 2.60 -0.40
N GLN A 215 16.80 1.70 0.43
CA GLN A 215 16.82 0.27 0.16
C GLN A 215 15.90 -0.49 1.09
N LEU A 216 15.18 -1.46 0.53
CA LEU A 216 14.55 -2.55 1.26
C LEU A 216 15.23 -3.85 0.83
N LYS A 217 15.43 -4.75 1.77
CA LYS A 217 16.28 -5.94 1.59
C LYS A 217 15.45 -7.22 1.60
N GLN A 218 16.11 -8.36 1.56
CA GLN A 218 15.48 -9.67 1.52
C GLN A 218 14.58 -9.91 2.75
N ALA A 219 13.53 -10.71 2.57
CA ALA A 219 12.61 -11.04 3.66
C ALA A 219 13.13 -12.16 4.58
N ASP A 220 14.09 -12.98 4.12
CA ASP A 220 14.59 -14.14 4.88
C ASP A 220 13.43 -14.99 5.48
N ASN A 221 12.34 -15.14 4.73
CA ASN A 221 11.06 -15.64 5.22
C ASN A 221 10.60 -16.90 4.47
N ALA A 222 11.52 -17.87 4.35
CA ALA A 222 11.27 -19.09 3.59
C ALA A 222 10.03 -19.83 4.12
N GLY A 223 9.03 -19.99 3.24
CA GLY A 223 7.80 -20.73 3.52
C GLY A 223 6.63 -19.93 4.10
N GLN A 224 6.77 -18.61 4.32
CA GLN A 224 5.67 -17.72 4.68
C GLN A 224 5.38 -16.74 3.53
N ASN A 225 4.79 -15.58 3.79
CA ASN A 225 4.60 -14.59 2.73
C ASN A 225 5.70 -13.50 2.72
N MET A 226 5.89 -12.89 1.57
CA MET A 226 6.72 -11.70 1.39
C MET A 226 6.13 -10.50 2.14
N TYR A 227 6.97 -9.58 2.62
CA TYR A 227 6.48 -8.36 3.25
C TYR A 227 5.79 -7.44 2.24
N GLY A 228 4.85 -6.63 2.72
CA GLY A 228 4.25 -5.53 1.98
C GLY A 228 4.93 -4.20 2.28
N VAL A 229 4.80 -3.23 1.38
CA VAL A 229 5.37 -1.88 1.56
C VAL A 229 4.33 -0.83 1.22
N VAL A 230 4.05 0.09 2.16
CA VAL A 230 3.19 1.26 1.94
C VAL A 230 4.00 2.53 2.18
N VAL A 231 3.88 3.52 1.32
CA VAL A 231 4.65 4.78 1.36
C VAL A 231 3.71 5.96 1.45
N SER A 232 3.74 6.65 2.58
CA SER A 232 2.93 7.83 2.85
C SER A 232 3.79 9.10 2.83
N ALA A 233 3.27 10.18 2.26
CA ALA A 233 3.93 11.47 2.34
C ALA A 233 3.92 11.99 3.78
N VAL A 234 5.07 12.42 4.28
CA VAL A 234 5.11 13.21 5.52
C VAL A 234 4.63 14.62 5.16
N PRO A 235 3.56 15.13 5.79
CA PRO A 235 3.13 16.49 5.51
C PRO A 235 4.25 17.46 5.87
N GLU A 236 4.75 18.21 4.88
CA GLU A 236 5.67 19.31 5.12
C GLU A 236 5.04 20.25 6.16
N PRO A 237 5.77 20.71 7.19
CA PRO A 237 5.27 21.71 8.11
C PRO A 237 4.92 22.94 7.28
N SER A 238 3.61 23.11 7.04
CA SER A 238 3.10 24.09 6.09
C SER A 238 3.81 25.41 6.26
N SER A 239 4.39 25.93 5.19
CA SER A 239 5.17 27.18 5.21
C SER A 239 4.36 28.34 5.80
N LEU A 240 3.02 28.24 5.81
CA LEU A 240 2.09 29.13 6.51
C LEU A 240 2.34 29.23 8.02
N THR A 241 2.72 28.14 8.68
CA THR A 241 3.05 28.14 10.12
C THR A 241 4.38 28.87 10.38
N LEU A 242 5.37 28.67 9.50
CA LEU A 242 6.62 29.44 9.52
C LEU A 242 6.40 30.93 9.20
N PHE A 243 5.54 31.25 8.23
CA PHE A 243 5.16 32.63 7.91
C PHE A 243 4.38 33.30 9.06
N ALA A 244 3.47 32.57 9.72
CA ALA A 244 2.73 33.07 10.87
C ALA A 244 3.67 33.37 12.05
N LEU A 245 4.62 32.49 12.35
CA LEU A 245 5.64 32.72 13.39
C LEU A 245 6.58 33.87 13.03
N GLY A 246 7.01 33.97 11.77
CA GLY A 246 7.83 35.09 11.28
C GLY A 246 7.12 36.44 11.37
N ALA A 247 5.83 36.49 11.02
CA ALA A 247 5.02 37.71 11.10
C ALA A 247 4.74 38.16 12.55
N LEU A 248 4.57 37.21 13.48
CA LEU A 248 4.44 37.48 14.91
C LEU A 248 5.75 37.99 15.53
N GLY A 249 6.91 37.46 15.10
CA GLY A 249 8.23 37.95 15.50
C GLY A 249 8.50 39.39 15.05
N LEU A 250 8.10 39.74 13.82
CA LEU A 250 8.25 41.10 13.27
C LEU A 250 7.32 42.13 13.94
N ARG A 251 6.15 41.72 14.45
CA ARG A 251 5.24 42.61 15.20
C ARG A 251 5.74 42.96 16.60
N ARG A 252 6.59 42.15 17.22
CA ARG A 252 7.14 42.42 18.57
C ARG A 252 8.33 43.38 18.59
N ARG A 253 8.96 43.67 17.45
CA ARG A 253 10.17 44.52 17.38
C ARG A 253 9.88 46.02 17.15
N LYS A 254 8.61 46.43 17.14
CA LYS A 254 8.16 47.83 16.96
C LYS A 254 7.56 48.46 18.24
N ARG A 255 8.07 48.12 19.42
CA ARG A 255 7.80 48.87 20.66
C ARG A 255 9.10 49.19 21.36
#